data_AF-A0A497JDR2-F1
#
_entry.id   AF-A0A497JDR2-F1
#
_cell.length_a   1.000
_cell.length_b   1.000
_cell.length_c   1.000
_cell.angle_alpha   90.00
_cell.angle_beta   90.00
_cell.angle_gamma   90.00
#
_symmetry.space_group_name_H-M   'P 1'
#
loop_
_entity.id
_entity.type
_entity.pdbx_description
1 polymer ?
#
loop_
_entity_poly.entity_id
_entity_poly.type
_entity_poly.pdbx_seq_one_letter_code
_entity_poly.pdbx_strand_id
1 'polypeptide(L)'
;ADLETAKKMEEEIIKAKKEGDSVGGVIELIALNVPPGLGEPVFDKLDADIGKAMLSIGAVKGVEIGLGFGFARKKGSEVRDEFYLSEGKIKTYSNNAGGILGGISNGMPIVVRVAVKPTPSIAKPQRTVDLKKKEEVTIEIKGRHDPCIVPRVLVVCEAMLALVLVDHALRSGVL
;
A
#
# COMPACT_ATOMS: atom_id res chain seq x y z
N ALA A 1 12.38 4.44 11.97
CA ALA A 1 11.11 5.18 12.03
C ALA A 1 11.42 6.63 12.36
N ASP A 2 10.73 7.58 11.73
CA ASP A 2 10.86 9.00 12.06
C ASP A 2 9.96 9.35 13.26
N LEU A 3 10.57 9.66 14.40
CA LEU A 3 9.85 9.92 15.65
C LEU A 3 9.06 11.23 15.60
N GLU A 4 9.50 12.20 14.80
CA GLU A 4 8.79 13.48 14.66
C GLU A 4 7.47 13.29 13.90
N THR A 5 7.51 12.59 12.76
CA THR A 5 6.29 12.26 12.00
C THR A 5 5.37 11.33 12.78
N ALA A 6 5.91 10.39 13.57
CA ALA A 6 5.11 9.52 14.43
C ALA A 6 4.22 10.33 15.39
N LYS A 7 4.78 11.36 16.04
CA LYS A 7 4.04 12.25 16.93
C LYS A 7 2.94 13.03 16.20
N LYS A 8 3.26 13.57 15.02
CA LYS A 8 2.28 14.29 14.17
C LYS A 8 1.10 13.39 13.77
N MET A 9 1.38 12.13 13.43
CA MET A 9 0.33 11.14 13.12
C MET A 9 -0.55 10.84 14.33
N GLU A 10 0.05 10.66 15.51
CA GLU A 10 -0.71 10.43 16.75
C GLU A 10 -1.62 11.63 17.09
N GLU A 11 -1.09 12.86 17.00
CA GLU A 11 -1.85 14.09 17.24
C GLU A 11 -3.06 14.20 16.31
N GLU A 12 -2.90 13.89 15.03
CA GLU A 12 -3.99 13.91 14.04
C GLU A 12 -5.07 12.85 14.35
N ILE A 13 -4.66 11.63 14.75
CA ILE A 13 -5.60 10.57 15.15
C ILE A 13 -6.40 10.98 16.40
N ILE A 14 -5.73 11.56 17.40
CA ILE A 14 -6.37 12.04 18.63
C ILE A 14 -7.34 13.18 18.31
N LYS A 15 -6.96 14.10 17.42
CA LYS A 15 -7.81 15.20 16.97
C LYS A 15 -9.06 14.69 16.27
N ALA A 16 -8.93 13.82 15.27
CA ALA A 16 -10.06 13.22 14.57
C ALA A 16 -11.02 12.51 15.54
N LYS A 17 -10.48 11.75 16.50
CA LYS A 17 -11.26 11.10 17.56
C LYS A 17 -12.08 12.11 18.39
N LYS A 18 -11.46 13.23 18.80
CA LYS A 18 -12.15 14.30 19.58
C LYS A 18 -13.27 14.96 18.78
N GLU A 19 -13.09 15.08 17.47
CA GLU A 19 -14.09 15.63 16.55
C GLU A 19 -15.19 14.61 16.17
N GLY A 20 -15.13 13.39 16.67
CA GLY A 20 -16.06 12.31 16.34
C GLY A 20 -15.90 11.81 14.89
N ASP A 21 -14.73 12.01 14.30
CA ASP A 21 -14.37 11.64 12.93
C ASP A 21 -13.29 10.55 12.89
N SER A 22 -12.81 10.22 11.68
CA SER A 22 -11.71 9.30 11.45
C SER A 22 -10.76 9.79 10.36
N VAL A 23 -9.55 9.22 10.36
CA VAL A 23 -8.52 9.50 9.36
C VAL A 23 -7.99 8.20 8.75
N GLY A 24 -7.60 8.30 7.48
CA GLY A 24 -6.91 7.25 6.74
C GLY A 24 -5.41 7.44 6.79
N GLY A 25 -4.70 6.89 5.82
CA GLY A 25 -3.27 7.10 5.68
C GLY A 25 -2.66 6.30 4.55
N VAL A 26 -1.34 6.41 4.43
CA VAL A 26 -0.54 5.65 3.45
C VAL A 26 0.43 4.77 4.22
N ILE A 27 0.51 3.51 3.80
CA ILE A 27 1.45 2.52 4.32
C ILE A 27 2.52 2.29 3.26
N GLU A 28 3.79 2.32 3.64
CA GLU A 28 4.90 1.89 2.77
C GLU A 28 5.43 0.55 3.27
N LEU A 29 5.50 -0.43 2.39
CA LEU A 29 6.05 -1.76 2.61
C LEU A 29 7.36 -1.86 1.83
N ILE A 30 8.37 -2.45 2.46
CA ILE A 30 9.66 -2.71 1.84
C ILE A 30 10.00 -4.17 2.03
N ALA A 31 9.99 -4.95 0.94
CA ALA A 31 10.50 -6.31 0.94
C ALA A 31 11.97 -6.31 0.51
N LEU A 32 12.83 -6.78 1.41
CA LEU A 32 14.27 -6.80 1.22
C LEU A 32 14.73 -8.19 0.77
N ASN A 33 15.87 -8.23 0.06
CA ASN A 33 16.52 -9.47 -0.38
C ASN A 33 15.62 -10.39 -1.23
N VAL A 34 14.66 -9.81 -1.94
CA VAL A 34 13.86 -10.55 -2.92
C VAL A 34 14.77 -10.92 -4.09
N PRO A 35 14.88 -12.21 -4.46
CA PRO A 35 15.73 -12.62 -5.56
C PRO A 35 15.23 -11.99 -6.88
N PRO A 36 16.13 -11.61 -7.80
CA PRO A 36 15.72 -11.20 -9.13
C PRO A 36 15.06 -12.38 -9.87
N GLY A 37 14.09 -12.10 -10.73
CA GLY A 37 13.44 -13.10 -11.58
C GLY A 37 12.10 -13.65 -11.08
N LEU A 38 11.52 -13.09 -10.01
CA LEU A 38 10.16 -13.42 -9.59
C LEU A 38 9.13 -12.64 -10.42
N GLY A 39 8.08 -13.30 -10.88
CA GLY A 39 7.04 -12.72 -11.73
C GLY A 39 7.22 -13.04 -13.21
N GLU A 40 6.24 -12.63 -14.01
CA GLU A 40 6.19 -12.85 -15.46
C GLU A 40 6.03 -11.53 -16.23
N PRO A 41 6.44 -11.44 -17.51
CA PRO A 41 6.35 -10.20 -18.27
C PRO A 41 4.95 -9.90 -18.84
N VAL A 42 3.98 -10.82 -18.70
CA VAL A 42 2.67 -10.72 -19.37
C VAL A 42 1.49 -10.96 -18.43
N PHE A 43 1.22 -12.21 -18.03
CA PHE A 43 -0.02 -12.58 -17.34
C PHE A 43 0.10 -12.49 -15.81
N ASP A 44 1.14 -13.10 -15.24
CA ASP A 44 1.40 -13.12 -13.79
C ASP A 44 2.49 -12.11 -13.44
N LYS A 45 2.29 -10.84 -13.83
CA LYS A 45 3.22 -9.76 -13.47
C LYS A 45 3.21 -9.57 -11.95
N LEU A 46 4.40 -9.52 -11.35
CA LEU A 46 4.55 -9.42 -9.90
C LEU A 46 3.87 -8.17 -9.33
N ASP A 47 4.04 -7.02 -9.96
CA ASP A 47 3.40 -5.75 -9.58
C ASP A 47 1.88 -5.79 -9.72
N ALA A 48 1.35 -6.48 -10.74
CA ALA A 48 -0.09 -6.67 -10.91
C ALA A 48 -0.70 -7.55 -9.80
N ASP A 49 -0.04 -8.65 -9.45
CA ASP A 49 -0.49 -9.53 -8.37
C ASP A 49 -0.37 -8.88 -6.99
N ILE A 50 0.71 -8.13 -6.73
CA ILE A 50 0.83 -7.28 -5.55
C ILE A 50 -0.32 -6.27 -5.53
N GLY A 51 -0.59 -5.60 -6.65
CA GLY A 51 -1.69 -4.64 -6.77
C GLY A 51 -3.04 -5.26 -6.43
N LYS A 52 -3.35 -6.43 -7.00
CA LYS A 52 -4.56 -7.22 -6.71
C LYS A 52 -4.64 -7.60 -5.23
N ALA A 53 -3.56 -8.12 -4.66
CA ALA A 53 -3.50 -8.53 -3.27
C ALA A 53 -3.76 -7.35 -2.33
N MET A 54 -3.08 -6.22 -2.54
CA MET A 54 -3.26 -5.02 -1.72
C MET A 54 -4.67 -4.44 -1.87
N LEU A 55 -5.20 -4.34 -3.10
CA LEU A 55 -6.56 -3.84 -3.35
C LEU A 55 -7.66 -4.75 -2.79
N SER A 56 -7.37 -6.04 -2.56
CA SER A 56 -8.30 -6.97 -1.92
C SER A 56 -8.48 -6.73 -0.42
N ILE A 57 -7.55 -6.01 0.22
CA ILE A 57 -7.61 -5.69 1.64
C ILE A 57 -8.71 -4.64 1.88
N GLY A 58 -9.54 -4.89 2.88
CA GLY A 58 -10.59 -3.96 3.28
C GLY A 58 -10.04 -2.54 3.53
N ALA A 59 -10.79 -1.53 3.06
CA ALA A 59 -10.44 -0.10 3.14
C ALA A 59 -9.25 0.37 2.27
N VAL A 60 -8.55 -0.52 1.55
CA VAL A 60 -7.56 -0.07 0.57
C VAL A 60 -8.26 0.53 -0.66
N LYS A 61 -7.72 1.66 -1.16
CA LYS A 61 -8.26 2.39 -2.32
C LYS A 61 -7.22 2.81 -3.35
N GLY A 62 -5.94 2.60 -3.07
CA GLY A 62 -4.86 2.88 -4.02
C GLY A 62 -3.63 2.06 -3.68
N VAL A 63 -2.90 1.68 -4.72
CA VAL A 63 -1.64 0.94 -4.62
C VAL A 63 -0.64 1.55 -5.59
N GLU A 64 0.58 1.72 -5.13
CA GLU A 64 1.70 2.25 -5.90
C GLU A 64 2.89 1.32 -5.76
N ILE A 65 3.64 1.13 -6.84
CA ILE A 65 4.92 0.44 -6.85
C ILE A 65 6.02 1.47 -7.12
N GLY A 66 7.08 1.47 -6.30
CA GLY A 66 8.16 2.45 -6.39
C GLY A 66 7.65 3.88 -6.30
N LEU A 67 7.97 4.72 -7.30
CA LEU A 67 7.48 6.10 -7.36
C LEU A 67 5.97 6.23 -7.51
N GLY A 68 5.27 5.19 -8.02
CA GLY A 68 3.82 5.21 -8.20
C GLY A 68 3.32 6.36 -9.08
N PHE A 69 2.33 7.11 -8.60
CA PHE A 69 1.82 8.30 -9.29
C PHE A 69 2.89 9.39 -9.46
N GLY A 70 4.03 9.31 -8.76
CA GLY A 70 5.18 10.18 -8.98
C GLY A 70 5.76 10.09 -10.40
N PHE A 71 5.63 8.94 -11.08
CA PHE A 71 6.05 8.79 -12.49
C PHE A 71 5.33 9.77 -13.42
N ALA A 72 4.05 10.07 -13.16
CA ALA A 72 3.24 10.96 -14.00
C ALA A 72 3.73 12.42 -14.01
N ARG A 73 4.64 12.78 -13.09
CA ARG A 73 5.15 14.15 -12.92
C ARG A 73 6.60 14.30 -13.36
N LYS A 74 7.21 13.28 -13.97
CA LYS A 74 8.64 13.23 -14.29
C LYS A 74 8.90 12.80 -15.73
N LYS A 75 10.03 13.25 -16.29
CA LYS A 75 10.52 12.78 -17.60
C LYS A 75 11.23 11.44 -17.46
N GLY A 76 11.33 10.69 -18.56
CA GLY A 76 12.04 9.40 -18.60
C GLY A 76 13.50 9.47 -18.14
N SER A 77 14.18 10.60 -18.38
CA SER A 77 15.56 10.84 -17.91
C SER A 77 15.69 10.97 -16.39
N GLU A 78 14.59 11.27 -15.68
CA GLU A 78 14.58 11.48 -14.22
C GLU A 78 14.19 10.22 -13.44
N VAL A 79 13.65 9.21 -14.12
CA VAL A 79 13.06 8.02 -13.49
C VAL A 79 13.70 6.71 -13.94
N ARG A 80 14.64 6.77 -14.88
CA ARG A 80 15.38 5.60 -15.32
C ARG A 80 16.30 5.15 -14.19
N ASP A 81 16.13 3.91 -13.76
CA ASP A 81 17.05 3.27 -12.82
C ASP A 81 18.27 2.76 -13.58
N GLU A 82 19.38 3.48 -13.51
CA GLU A 82 20.62 3.12 -14.18
C GLU A 82 21.33 1.98 -13.43
N PHE A 83 21.83 1.00 -14.19
CA PHE A 83 22.44 -0.21 -13.64
C PHE A 83 23.95 -0.04 -13.40
N TYR A 84 24.46 -0.70 -12.35
CA TYR A 84 25.89 -0.83 -12.07
C TYR A 84 26.22 -2.20 -11.48
N LEU A 85 27.51 -2.55 -11.49
CA LEU A 85 28.04 -3.77 -10.92
C LEU A 85 28.69 -3.50 -9.56
N SER A 86 28.31 -4.27 -8.53
CA SER A 86 28.88 -4.18 -7.17
C SER A 86 29.06 -5.58 -6.62
N GLU A 87 30.32 -5.96 -6.37
CA GLU A 87 30.66 -7.29 -5.80
C GLU A 87 30.08 -8.45 -6.62
N GLY A 88 30.09 -8.33 -7.95
CA GLY A 88 29.53 -9.34 -8.85
C GLY A 88 27.99 -9.35 -8.94
N LYS A 89 27.29 -8.46 -8.24
CA LYS A 89 25.83 -8.31 -8.30
C LYS A 89 25.44 -7.07 -9.11
N ILE A 90 24.44 -7.23 -9.98
CA ILE A 90 23.81 -6.12 -10.69
C ILE A 90 22.90 -5.37 -9.71
N LYS A 91 23.05 -4.06 -9.64
CA LYS A 91 22.23 -3.14 -8.82
C LYS A 91 21.85 -1.92 -9.64
N THR A 92 21.00 -1.05 -9.10
CA THR A 92 20.64 0.23 -9.72
C THR A 92 20.98 1.41 -8.82
N TYR A 93 21.39 2.54 -9.41
CA TYR A 93 21.76 3.77 -8.68
C TYR A 93 20.56 4.41 -7.96
N SER A 94 19.35 4.18 -8.47
CA SER A 94 18.07 4.56 -7.88
C SER A 94 17.11 3.37 -7.88
N ASN A 95 15.98 3.48 -7.18
CA ASN A 95 14.96 2.44 -7.15
C ASN A 95 13.57 3.01 -7.44
N ASN A 96 13.47 3.81 -8.50
CA ASN A 96 12.23 4.46 -8.92
C ASN A 96 11.16 3.43 -9.31
N ALA A 97 11.56 2.33 -9.92
CA ALA A 97 10.70 1.21 -10.29
C ALA A 97 10.24 0.36 -9.08
N GLY A 98 10.80 0.60 -7.88
CA GLY A 98 10.39 -0.10 -6.67
C GLY A 98 10.65 -1.60 -6.71
N GLY A 99 11.81 -2.01 -7.22
CA GLY A 99 12.26 -3.40 -7.24
C GLY A 99 11.64 -4.27 -8.33
N ILE A 100 10.75 -3.73 -9.18
CA ILE A 100 10.05 -4.49 -10.22
C ILE A 100 10.19 -3.78 -11.56
N LEU A 101 10.71 -4.48 -12.56
CA LEU A 101 10.84 -3.97 -13.94
C LEU A 101 10.16 -4.94 -14.89
N GLY A 102 9.21 -4.44 -15.68
CA GLY A 102 8.48 -5.25 -16.65
C GLY A 102 7.64 -6.38 -16.02
N GLY A 103 7.24 -6.25 -14.75
CA GLY A 103 6.52 -7.29 -14.01
C GLY A 103 7.41 -8.32 -13.32
N ILE A 104 8.74 -8.14 -13.36
CA ILE A 104 9.72 -9.08 -12.79
C ILE A 104 10.57 -8.38 -11.72
N SER A 105 10.85 -9.06 -10.60
CA SER A 105 11.75 -8.53 -9.57
C SER A 105 13.18 -8.35 -10.14
N ASN A 106 13.82 -7.23 -9.83
CA ASN A 106 15.16 -6.90 -10.35
C ASN A 106 16.28 -7.04 -9.30
N GLY A 107 15.97 -7.54 -8.09
CA GLY A 107 16.91 -7.71 -6.98
C GLY A 107 17.09 -6.46 -6.09
N MET A 108 16.51 -5.32 -6.47
CA MET A 108 16.40 -4.16 -5.59
C MET A 108 15.23 -4.33 -4.61
N PRO A 109 15.18 -3.59 -3.49
CA PRO A 109 14.05 -3.63 -2.57
C PRO A 109 12.71 -3.42 -3.30
N ILE A 110 11.74 -4.30 -3.05
CA ILE A 110 10.39 -4.08 -3.55
C ILE A 110 9.71 -3.06 -2.65
N VAL A 111 9.29 -1.94 -3.23
CA VAL A 111 8.66 -0.82 -2.51
C VAL A 111 7.22 -0.68 -2.95
N VAL A 112 6.29 -0.83 -2.02
CA VAL A 112 4.85 -0.77 -2.27
C VAL A 112 4.24 0.27 -1.33
N ARG A 113 3.43 1.20 -1.87
CA ARG A 113 2.61 2.09 -1.05
C ARG A 113 1.13 1.79 -1.19
N VAL A 114 0.41 1.81 -0.07
CA VAL A 114 -0.99 1.42 0.01
C VAL A 114 -1.79 2.55 0.67
N ALA A 115 -2.77 3.09 -0.05
CA ALA A 115 -3.67 4.11 0.46
C ALA A 115 -4.88 3.48 1.16
N VAL A 116 -5.02 3.73 2.45
CA VAL A 116 -6.09 3.23 3.31
C VAL A 116 -7.06 4.36 3.60
N LYS A 117 -8.34 4.18 3.26
CA LYS A 117 -9.37 5.20 3.50
C LYS A 117 -9.68 5.34 5.01
N PRO A 118 -10.23 6.49 5.45
CA PRO A 118 -10.82 6.63 6.78
C PRO A 118 -11.94 5.61 7.03
N THR A 119 -12.19 5.28 8.30
CA THR A 119 -13.32 4.42 8.70
C THR A 119 -14.63 5.17 8.49
N PRO A 120 -15.62 4.60 7.77
CA PRO A 120 -16.87 5.32 7.48
C PRO A 120 -17.81 5.40 8.70
N SER A 121 -17.62 4.51 9.68
CA SER A 121 -18.39 4.49 10.92
C SER A 121 -17.86 5.53 11.89
N ILE A 122 -18.36 6.76 11.78
CA ILE A 122 -18.00 7.90 12.61
C ILE A 122 -19.20 8.39 13.43
N ALA A 123 -18.94 9.16 14.49
CA ALA A 123 -19.97 9.65 15.40
C ALA A 123 -20.74 10.86 14.84
N LYS A 124 -20.20 11.53 13.81
CA LYS A 124 -20.89 12.64 13.14
C LYS A 124 -22.20 12.17 12.48
N PRO A 125 -23.27 12.98 12.48
CA PRO A 125 -24.51 12.64 11.79
C PRO A 125 -24.30 12.43 10.29
N GLN A 126 -24.91 11.38 9.74
CA GLN A 126 -24.79 11.02 8.33
C GLN A 126 -26.17 10.81 7.71
N ARG A 127 -26.34 11.30 6.49
CA ARG A 127 -27.54 11.01 5.68
C ARG A 127 -27.42 9.63 5.05
N THR A 128 -28.50 8.87 5.09
CA THR A 128 -28.62 7.57 4.45
C THR A 128 -30.08 7.32 4.08
N VAL A 129 -30.41 6.11 3.62
CA VAL A 129 -31.76 5.72 3.23
C VAL A 129 -32.20 4.51 4.04
N ASP A 130 -33.38 4.57 4.65
CA ASP A 130 -34.04 3.39 5.19
C ASP A 130 -34.61 2.56 4.03
N LEU A 131 -33.99 1.41 3.73
CA LEU A 131 -34.38 0.56 2.61
C LEU A 131 -35.79 -0.03 2.74
N LYS A 132 -36.33 -0.17 3.96
CA LYS A 132 -37.68 -0.70 4.19
C LYS A 132 -38.74 0.37 3.95
N LYS A 133 -38.51 1.57 4.49
CA LYS A 133 -39.43 2.71 4.36
C LYS A 133 -39.28 3.47 3.04
N LYS A 134 -38.14 3.32 2.37
CA LYS A 134 -37.73 4.08 1.16
C LYS A 134 -37.71 5.59 1.40
N GLU A 135 -37.18 5.99 2.56
CA GLU A 135 -37.12 7.39 2.99
C GLU A 135 -35.68 7.78 3.35
N GLU A 136 -35.34 9.06 3.12
CA GLU A 136 -34.09 9.65 3.61
C GLU A 136 -34.14 9.77 5.13
N VAL A 137 -33.08 9.29 5.79
CA VAL A 137 -32.94 9.36 7.24
C VAL A 137 -31.55 9.85 7.62
N THR A 138 -31.45 10.55 8.74
CA THR A 138 -30.16 10.88 9.36
C THR A 138 -29.88 9.86 10.45
N ILE A 139 -28.69 9.26 10.42
CA ILE A 139 -28.22 8.33 11.45
C ILE A 139 -27.02 8.91 12.19
N GLU A 140 -26.90 8.52 13.46
CA GLU A 140 -25.70 8.71 14.26
C GLU A 140 -25.26 7.35 14.79
N ILE A 141 -24.05 6.94 14.43
CA ILE A 141 -23.55 5.62 14.80
C ILE A 141 -22.97 5.70 16.21
N LYS A 142 -23.61 5.03 17.17
CA LYS A 142 -23.17 4.96 18.57
C LYS A 142 -22.28 3.74 18.80
N GLY A 143 -21.26 3.88 19.64
CA GLY A 143 -20.40 2.77 20.06
C GLY A 143 -18.90 3.05 19.91
N ARG A 144 -18.10 1.98 19.97
CA ARG A 144 -16.65 2.06 19.78
C ARG A 144 -16.33 2.13 18.29
N HIS A 145 -15.74 3.24 17.87
CA HIS A 145 -15.22 3.44 16.52
C HIS A 145 -13.71 3.56 16.56
N ASP A 146 -13.05 3.01 15.54
CA ASP A 146 -11.62 3.17 15.38
C ASP A 146 -11.36 4.47 14.61
N PRO A 147 -10.74 5.51 15.21
CA PRO A 147 -10.47 6.78 14.54
C PRO A 147 -9.39 6.65 13.46
N CYS A 148 -8.62 5.55 13.48
CA CYS A 148 -7.66 5.20 12.45
C CYS A 148 -7.39 3.70 12.50
N ILE A 149 -7.35 3.05 11.33
CA ILE A 149 -7.11 1.61 11.21
C ILE A 149 -5.78 1.27 10.54
N VAL A 150 -5.06 2.29 10.08
CA VAL A 150 -3.81 2.16 9.32
C VAL A 150 -2.79 1.25 10.03
N PRO A 151 -2.54 1.38 11.35
CA PRO A 151 -1.56 0.50 12.02
C PRO A 151 -1.96 -0.98 12.05
N ARG A 152 -3.26 -1.29 12.02
CA ARG A 152 -3.73 -2.68 11.94
C ARG A 152 -3.68 -3.22 10.52
N VAL A 153 -4.00 -2.37 9.54
CA VAL A 153 -3.94 -2.73 8.12
C VAL A 153 -2.50 -2.99 7.68
N LEU A 154 -1.50 -2.31 8.27
CA LEU A 154 -0.07 -2.55 8.02
C LEU A 154 0.30 -4.02 8.11
N VAL A 155 -0.05 -4.68 9.21
CA VAL A 155 0.28 -6.10 9.44
C VAL A 155 -0.38 -7.00 8.39
N VAL A 156 -1.60 -6.66 7.96
CA VAL A 156 -2.29 -7.39 6.88
C VAL A 156 -1.58 -7.18 5.54
N CYS A 157 -1.16 -5.96 5.25
CA CYS A 157 -0.41 -5.64 4.04
C CYS A 157 0.93 -6.40 3.98
N GLU A 158 1.67 -6.46 5.10
CA GLU A 158 2.92 -7.24 5.19
C GLU A 158 2.67 -8.73 4.90
N ALA A 159 1.64 -9.31 5.52
CA ALA A 159 1.29 -10.71 5.29
C ALA A 159 0.88 -10.97 3.83
N MET A 160 0.05 -10.09 3.24
CA MET A 160 -0.38 -10.23 1.85
C MET A 160 0.79 -10.09 0.87
N LEU A 161 1.74 -9.18 1.13
CA LEU A 161 2.93 -9.04 0.28
C LEU A 161 3.79 -10.29 0.37
N ALA A 162 4.00 -10.83 1.58
CA ALA A 162 4.75 -12.06 1.77
C ALA A 162 4.10 -13.25 1.06
N LEU A 163 2.77 -13.39 1.11
CA LEU A 163 2.04 -14.45 0.41
C LEU A 163 2.25 -14.38 -1.11
N VAL A 164 2.12 -13.18 -1.70
CA VAL A 164 2.38 -13.01 -3.14
C VAL A 164 3.83 -13.38 -3.49
N LEU A 165 4.80 -12.93 -2.71
CA LEU A 165 6.21 -13.23 -2.96
C LEU A 165 6.52 -14.73 -2.84
N VAL A 166 5.93 -15.43 -1.86
CA VAL A 166 6.08 -16.89 -1.70
C VAL A 166 5.45 -17.62 -2.87
N ASP A 167 4.24 -17.25 -3.30
CA ASP A 167 3.57 -17.86 -4.45
C ASP A 167 4.43 -17.75 -5.72
N HIS A 168 5.01 -16.57 -5.98
CA HIS A 168 5.90 -16.36 -7.11
C HIS A 168 7.22 -17.12 -6.97
N ALA A 169 7.82 -17.16 -5.77
CA ALA A 169 9.04 -17.92 -5.53
C ALA A 169 8.87 -19.43 -5.76
N LEU A 170 7.74 -20.00 -5.34
CA LEU A 170 7.40 -21.40 -5.60
C LEU A 170 7.19 -21.68 -7.11
N ARG A 171 6.51 -20.79 -7.82
CA ARG A 171 6.31 -20.91 -9.29
C ARG A 171 7.64 -20.88 -10.04
N SER A 172 8.57 -20.04 -9.60
CA SER A 172 9.90 -19.88 -10.21
C SER A 172 10.92 -20.94 -9.77
N GLY A 173 10.57 -21.85 -8.86
CA GLY A 173 11.48 -22.89 -8.34
C GLY A 173 12.63 -22.35 -7.48
N VAL A 174 12.45 -21.19 -6.86
CA VAL A 174 13.42 -20.54 -5.99
C VAL A 174 13.28 -21.01 -4.53
N LEU A 175 12.07 -21.44 -4.17
CA LEU A 175 11.72 -22.16 -2.93
C LEU A 175 11.18 -23.55 -3.31
#